data_AF-A0A5P8Z2K1-F1
#
_entry.id   AF-A0A5P8Z2K1-F1
#
_cell.length_a   1.000
_cell.length_b   1.000
_cell.length_c   1.000
_cell.angle_alpha   90.00
_cell.angle_beta   90.00
_cell.angle_gamma   90.00
#
_symmetry.space_group_name_H-M   'P 1'
#
loop_
_entity.id
_entity.type
_entity.pdbx_description
1 polymer ?
#
loop_
_entity_poly.entity_id
_entity_poly.type
_entity_poly.pdbx_seq_one_letter_code
_entity_poly.pdbx_strand_id
1 'polypeptide(L)'
;MSHFDAKVGVLSSSGKGEALAEDLGGFGVTGSNRSVEDLARLVDGAVDRWGRFDVLVNSAGHGPKGDIIEFSDEDWHAGLDVYLLNVIGPIRLITQSGGAGTGFGWTPWNLYLFLVGVLGWLIVGLLWNDKAIMLIHFVALGTMLVGMATQ
;
A
#
# COMPACT_ATOMS: atom_id res chain seq x y z
N MET A 1 1.08 -0.21 -35.27
CA MET A 1 1.10 0.01 -33.81
C MET A 1 2.00 -1.07 -33.23
N SER A 2 3.08 -0.71 -32.55
CA SER A 2 3.96 -1.67 -31.89
C SER A 2 3.17 -2.39 -30.81
N HIS A 3 3.05 -3.72 -30.91
CA HIS A 3 2.53 -4.53 -29.81
C HIS A 3 3.51 -4.39 -28.65
N PHE A 4 3.07 -3.76 -27.55
CA PHE A 4 3.77 -3.84 -26.29
C PHE A 4 3.52 -5.24 -25.72
N ASP A 5 4.58 -6.00 -25.47
CA ASP A 5 4.52 -7.33 -24.83
C ASP A 5 4.32 -7.20 -23.32
N ALA A 6 3.34 -6.39 -22.93
CA ALA A 6 3.03 -6.11 -21.53
C ALA A 6 2.01 -7.14 -21.02
N LYS A 7 2.30 -7.74 -19.87
CA LYS A 7 1.32 -8.55 -19.13
C LYS A 7 0.43 -7.61 -18.33
N VAL A 8 -0.88 -7.76 -18.46
CA VAL A 8 -1.85 -6.81 -17.90
C VAL A 8 -2.72 -7.43 -16.82
N GLY A 9 -2.82 -6.75 -15.68
CA GLY A 9 -3.82 -7.03 -14.64
C GLY A 9 -4.88 -5.94 -14.69
N VAL A 10 -6.16 -6.29 -14.75
CA VAL A 10 -7.25 -5.29 -14.85
C VAL A 10 -8.26 -5.47 -13.72
N LEU A 11 -8.56 -4.39 -13.00
CA LEU A 11 -9.70 -4.31 -12.08
C LEU A 11 -10.80 -3.47 -12.71
N SER A 12 -12.03 -4.00 -12.72
CA SER A 12 -13.20 -3.28 -13.24
C SER A 12 -14.46 -3.63 -12.47
N SER A 13 -15.38 -2.68 -12.35
CA SER A 13 -16.69 -2.88 -11.72
C SER A 13 -17.62 -3.80 -12.51
N SER A 14 -17.22 -4.24 -13.71
CA SER A 14 -17.94 -5.19 -14.54
C SER A 14 -17.00 -6.27 -15.06
N GLY A 15 -17.56 -7.41 -15.44
CA GLY A 15 -16.81 -8.51 -16.05
C GLY A 15 -16.14 -8.17 -17.40
N LYS A 16 -16.40 -7.00 -17.98
CA LYS A 16 -15.76 -6.56 -19.23
C LYS A 16 -14.25 -6.37 -19.07
N GLY A 17 -13.80 -5.87 -17.92
CA GLY A 17 -12.36 -5.69 -17.66
C GLY A 17 -11.62 -7.01 -17.55
N GLU A 18 -12.27 -8.01 -16.94
CA GLU A 18 -11.75 -9.36 -16.81
C GLU A 18 -11.62 -10.05 -18.16
N ALA A 19 -12.70 -10.05 -18.96
CA ALA A 19 -12.68 -10.61 -20.32
C ALA A 19 -11.61 -9.96 -21.20
N LEU A 20 -11.47 -8.62 -21.16
CA LEU A 20 -10.43 -7.93 -21.93
C LEU A 20 -9.02 -8.30 -21.48
N ALA A 21 -8.78 -8.47 -20.18
CA ALA A 21 -7.48 -8.86 -19.69
C ALA A 21 -7.12 -10.28 -20.13
N GLU A 22 -8.08 -11.21 -20.09
CA GLU A 22 -7.89 -12.58 -20.58
C GLU A 22 -7.59 -12.63 -22.08
N ASP A 23 -8.32 -11.86 -22.90
CA ASP A 23 -8.07 -11.73 -24.35
C ASP A 23 -6.65 -11.21 -24.65
N LEU A 24 -6.07 -10.43 -23.74
CA LEU A 24 -4.70 -9.90 -23.83
C LEU A 24 -3.64 -10.84 -23.20
N GLY A 25 -4.03 -12.04 -22.75
CA GLY A 25 -3.13 -12.99 -22.08
C GLY A 25 -2.73 -12.60 -20.65
N GLY A 26 -3.49 -11.68 -20.05
CA GLY A 26 -3.36 -11.20 -18.67
C GLY A 26 -4.36 -11.88 -17.73
N PHE A 27 -4.75 -11.17 -16.67
CA PHE A 27 -5.83 -11.59 -15.78
C PHE A 27 -6.64 -10.38 -15.32
N GLY A 28 -7.88 -10.61 -14.89
CA GLY A 28 -8.67 -9.55 -14.30
C GLY A 28 -9.37 -9.93 -13.02
N VAL A 29 -9.86 -8.89 -12.36
CA VAL A 29 -10.66 -8.95 -11.15
C VAL A 29 -11.90 -8.11 -11.40
N THR A 30 -13.07 -8.72 -11.30
CA THR A 30 -14.31 -7.97 -11.19
C THR A 30 -14.48 -7.46 -9.75
N GLY A 31 -14.59 -6.14 -9.59
CA GLY A 31 -14.63 -5.46 -8.29
C GLY A 31 -14.57 -3.93 -8.38
N SER A 32 -14.49 -3.27 -7.22
CA SER A 32 -14.46 -1.81 -7.10
C SER A 32 -13.04 -1.30 -6.87
N ASN A 33 -12.62 -0.26 -7.61
CA ASN A 33 -11.38 0.47 -7.34
C ASN A 33 -11.43 1.33 -6.06
N ARG A 34 -12.55 1.28 -5.32
CA ARG A 34 -12.74 1.89 -4.00
C ARG A 34 -12.76 0.85 -2.87
N SER A 35 -12.70 -0.45 -3.17
CA SER A 35 -12.60 -1.52 -2.15
C SER A 35 -11.14 -1.91 -1.97
N VAL A 36 -10.68 -1.87 -0.73
CA VAL A 36 -9.32 -2.30 -0.37
C VAL A 36 -9.15 -3.79 -0.64
N GLU A 37 -10.18 -4.59 -0.38
CA GLU A 37 -10.21 -6.03 -0.61
C GLU A 37 -10.07 -6.35 -2.10
N ASP A 38 -10.79 -5.64 -2.96
CA ASP A 38 -10.73 -5.86 -4.42
C ASP A 38 -9.38 -5.43 -5.01
N LEU A 39 -8.84 -4.31 -4.52
CA LEU A 39 -7.50 -3.86 -4.87
C LEU A 39 -6.44 -4.88 -4.43
N ALA A 40 -6.57 -5.43 -3.22
CA ALA A 40 -5.67 -6.46 -2.71
C ALA A 40 -5.72 -7.73 -3.58
N ARG A 41 -6.91 -8.20 -3.97
CA ARG A 41 -7.05 -9.34 -4.90
C ARG A 41 -6.31 -9.12 -6.22
N LEU A 42 -6.34 -7.89 -6.76
CA LEU A 42 -5.60 -7.54 -7.97
C LEU A 42 -4.08 -7.55 -7.72
N VAL A 43 -3.63 -6.92 -6.65
CA VAL A 43 -2.20 -6.82 -6.30
C VAL A 43 -1.62 -8.20 -6.02
N ASP A 44 -2.24 -8.97 -5.14
CA ASP A 44 -1.79 -10.33 -4.80
C ASP A 44 -1.77 -11.22 -6.04
N GLY A 45 -2.81 -11.15 -6.87
CA GLY A 45 -2.88 -11.92 -8.12
C GLY A 45 -1.76 -11.58 -9.12
N ALA A 46 -1.29 -10.34 -9.15
CA ALA A 46 -0.17 -9.91 -9.98
C ALA A 46 1.18 -10.31 -9.37
N VAL A 47 1.33 -10.23 -8.05
CA VAL A 47 2.52 -10.71 -7.32
C VAL A 47 2.70 -12.20 -7.55
N ASP A 48 1.66 -13.00 -7.38
CA ASP A 48 1.72 -14.46 -7.57
C ASP A 48 2.13 -14.86 -8.98
N ARG A 49 1.72 -14.07 -9.99
CA ARG A 49 1.97 -14.38 -11.41
C ARG A 49 3.31 -13.86 -11.90
N TRP A 50 3.72 -12.67 -11.47
CA TRP A 50 4.82 -11.93 -12.09
C TRP A 50 5.86 -11.42 -11.10
N GLY A 51 5.56 -11.40 -9.80
CA GLY A 51 6.48 -11.01 -8.73
C GLY A 51 6.92 -9.55 -8.74
N ARG A 52 6.40 -8.71 -9.65
CA ARG A 52 6.75 -7.29 -9.78
C ARG A 52 5.62 -6.49 -10.41
N PHE A 53 5.70 -5.17 -10.23
CA PHE A 53 4.88 -4.17 -10.92
C PHE A 53 5.80 -3.17 -11.61
N ASP A 54 5.59 -2.94 -12.91
CA ASP A 54 6.34 -1.95 -13.68
C ASP A 54 5.56 -0.66 -13.89
N VAL A 55 4.25 -0.77 -14.05
CA VAL A 55 3.35 0.34 -14.35
C VAL A 55 2.04 0.14 -13.60
N LEU A 56 1.54 1.21 -12.97
CA LEU A 56 0.19 1.31 -12.45
C LEU A 56 -0.54 2.42 -13.23
N VAL A 57 -1.71 2.10 -13.79
CA VAL A 57 -2.60 3.07 -14.43
C VAL A 57 -3.90 3.12 -13.66
N ASN A 58 -4.19 4.28 -13.07
CA ASN A 58 -5.43 4.50 -12.33
C ASN A 58 -6.40 5.29 -13.19
N SER A 59 -7.56 4.70 -13.47
CA SER A 59 -8.71 5.42 -14.01
C SER A 59 -9.74 5.62 -12.91
N ALA A 60 -10.41 6.77 -12.93
CA ALA A 60 -11.54 7.06 -12.07
C ALA A 60 -12.87 6.92 -12.84
N GLY A 61 -13.93 6.65 -12.10
CA GLY A 61 -15.29 6.88 -12.58
C GLY A 61 -15.66 8.36 -12.48
N HIS A 62 -16.94 8.63 -12.28
CA HIS A 62 -17.42 10.00 -12.08
C HIS A 62 -17.79 10.19 -10.61
N GLY A 63 -17.19 11.20 -9.97
CA GLY A 63 -17.62 11.70 -8.68
C GLY A 63 -18.86 12.59 -8.79
N PRO A 64 -19.26 13.26 -7.68
CA PRO A 64 -20.39 14.17 -7.65
C PRO A 64 -20.28 15.28 -8.71
N LYS A 65 -21.44 15.72 -9.22
CA LYS A 65 -21.57 16.76 -10.25
C LYS A 65 -22.64 17.76 -9.83
N GLY A 66 -22.41 19.04 -10.04
CA GLY A 66 -23.34 20.11 -9.68
C GLY A 66 -22.59 21.40 -9.35
N ASP A 67 -23.32 22.37 -8.80
CA ASP A 67 -22.70 23.56 -8.22
C ASP A 67 -21.97 23.17 -6.93
N ILE A 68 -20.74 23.66 -6.77
CA ILE A 68 -19.87 23.36 -5.64
C ILE A 68 -20.48 23.79 -4.29
N ILE A 69 -21.33 24.81 -4.30
CA ILE A 69 -21.98 25.33 -3.08
C ILE A 69 -23.10 24.40 -2.60
N GLU A 70 -23.62 23.54 -3.47
CA GLU A 70 -24.70 22.60 -3.15
C GLU A 70 -24.19 21.26 -2.62
N PHE A 71 -22.88 21.01 -2.67
CA PHE A 71 -22.31 19.73 -2.24
C PHE A 71 -22.39 19.59 -0.72
N SER A 72 -22.93 18.46 -0.28
CA SER A 72 -22.86 18.08 1.14
C SER A 72 -21.45 17.60 1.51
N ASP A 73 -21.18 17.48 2.81
CA ASP A 73 -19.92 16.88 3.27
C ASP A 73 -19.76 15.44 2.76
N GLU A 74 -20.86 14.69 2.64
CA GLU A 74 -20.86 13.35 2.06
C GLU A 74 -20.48 13.34 0.57
N ASP A 75 -20.94 14.33 -0.21
CA ASP A 75 -20.51 14.49 -1.60
C ASP A 75 -19.00 14.75 -1.67
N TRP A 76 -18.48 15.62 -0.80
CA TRP A 76 -17.04 15.87 -0.71
C TRP A 76 -16.25 14.60 -0.40
N HIS A 77 -16.70 13.81 0.58
CA HIS A 77 -16.08 12.54 0.91
C HIS A 77 -16.17 11.53 -0.24
N ALA A 78 -17.31 11.43 -0.92
CA ALA A 78 -17.46 10.58 -2.10
C ALA A 78 -16.54 11.01 -3.25
N GLY A 79 -16.34 12.31 -3.43
CA GLY A 79 -15.39 12.87 -4.39
C GLY A 79 -13.94 12.47 -4.07
N LEU A 80 -13.55 12.55 -2.79
CA LEU A 80 -12.23 12.08 -2.34
C LEU A 80 -12.04 10.59 -2.59
N ASP A 81 -13.05 9.77 -2.34
CA ASP A 81 -13.00 8.33 -2.61
C ASP A 81 -12.78 8.04 -4.10
N VAL A 82 -13.48 8.76 -4.98
CA VAL A 82 -13.45 8.52 -6.44
C VAL A 82 -12.20 9.06 -7.11
N TYR A 83 -11.68 10.21 -6.68
CA TYR A 83 -10.61 10.91 -7.40
C TYR A 83 -9.25 10.89 -6.71
N LEU A 84 -9.18 10.58 -5.41
CA LEU A 84 -7.92 10.57 -4.67
C LEU A 84 -7.63 9.19 -4.07
N LEU A 85 -8.56 8.64 -3.28
CA LEU A 85 -8.29 7.39 -2.57
C LEU A 85 -8.26 6.18 -3.50
N ASN A 86 -8.93 6.23 -4.66
CA ASN A 86 -8.78 5.24 -5.72
C ASN A 86 -7.35 5.14 -6.27
N VAL A 87 -6.55 6.21 -6.16
CA VAL A 87 -5.12 6.25 -6.55
C VAL A 87 -4.23 5.82 -5.40
N ILE A 88 -4.48 6.36 -4.20
CA ILE A 88 -3.63 6.09 -3.02
C ILE A 88 -3.73 4.62 -2.59
N GLY A 89 -4.92 4.04 -2.61
CA GLY A 89 -5.19 2.64 -2.22
C GLY A 89 -4.25 1.62 -2.89
N PRO A 90 -4.26 1.49 -4.23
CA PRO A 90 -3.38 0.55 -4.92
C PRO A 90 -1.90 0.87 -4.75
N ILE A 91 -1.50 2.15 -4.72
CA ILE A 91 -0.08 2.54 -4.52
C ILE A 91 0.41 2.01 -3.16
N ARG A 92 -0.38 2.17 -2.11
CA ARG A 92 -0.03 1.69 -0.77
C ARG A 92 0.14 0.16 -0.77
N LEU A 93 -0.80 -0.57 -1.36
CA LEU A 93 -0.76 -2.03 -1.41
C LEU A 93 0.43 -2.55 -2.23
N ILE A 94 0.69 -1.98 -3.41
CA ILE A 94 1.85 -2.33 -4.24
C ILE A 94 3.16 -2.07 -3.47
N THR A 95 3.27 -0.90 -2.85
CA THR A 95 4.45 -0.53 -2.05
C THR A 95 4.66 -1.49 -0.88
N GLN A 96 3.58 -1.91 -0.21
CA GLN A 96 3.63 -2.89 0.87
C GLN A 96 3.98 -4.30 0.40
N SER A 97 3.49 -4.73 -0.77
CA SER A 97 3.82 -6.03 -1.37
C SER A 97 5.30 -6.14 -1.73
N GLY A 98 5.96 -5.01 -2.03
CA GLY A 98 7.41 -4.89 -2.22
C GLY A 98 8.23 -4.67 -0.94
N GLY A 99 7.61 -4.73 0.26
CA GLY A 99 8.31 -4.69 1.54
C GLY A 99 8.44 -3.32 2.21
N ALA A 100 7.75 -2.27 1.76
CA ALA A 100 7.83 -0.94 2.40
C ALA A 100 6.92 -0.78 3.64
N GLY A 101 6.70 -1.86 4.40
CA GLY A 101 6.37 -1.76 5.81
C GLY A 101 7.65 -1.54 6.60
N THR A 102 7.87 -0.31 7.06
CA THR A 102 8.88 0.09 8.07
C THR A 102 10.36 0.19 7.70
N GLY A 103 10.82 -0.17 6.49
CA GLY A 103 12.16 0.21 6.02
C GLY A 103 12.60 -0.46 4.73
N PHE A 104 12.74 0.30 3.65
CA PHE A 104 13.40 -0.06 2.36
C PHE A 104 13.06 -1.40 1.68
N GLY A 105 12.15 -2.25 2.19
CA GLY A 105 11.94 -3.61 1.69
C GLY A 105 13.15 -4.53 1.87
N TRP A 106 14.17 -4.10 2.61
CA TRP A 106 15.40 -4.84 2.81
C TRP A 106 15.29 -5.71 4.05
N THR A 107 14.41 -6.71 4.05
CA THR A 107 14.43 -7.73 5.11
C THR A 107 15.67 -8.63 4.94
N PRO A 108 16.42 -8.95 6.02
CA PRO A 108 16.22 -8.54 7.41
C PRO A 108 16.94 -7.24 7.83
N TRP A 109 17.65 -6.56 6.91
CA TRP A 109 18.43 -5.35 7.19
C TRP A 109 17.64 -4.20 7.84
N ASN A 110 16.37 -4.03 7.48
CA ASN A 110 15.48 -3.05 8.10
C ASN A 110 15.37 -3.22 9.62
N LEU A 111 15.36 -4.47 10.13
CA LEU A 111 15.36 -4.77 11.55
C LEU A 111 16.68 -4.33 12.22
N TYR A 112 17.82 -4.60 11.57
CA TYR A 112 19.13 -4.18 12.09
C TYR A 112 19.27 -2.66 12.11
N LEU A 113 18.79 -1.95 11.08
CA LEU A 113 18.81 -0.49 11.05
C LEU A 113 17.89 0.13 12.10
N PHE A 114 16.70 -0.46 12.32
CA PHE A 114 15.81 -0.06 13.40
C PHE A 114 16.46 -0.28 14.78
N LEU A 115 17.10 -1.43 14.98
CA LEU A 115 17.88 -1.73 16.19
C LEU A 115 18.99 -0.71 16.45
N VAL A 116 19.75 -0.33 15.42
CA VAL A 116 20.79 0.71 15.53
C VAL A 116 20.16 2.04 15.95
N GLY A 117 19.01 2.41 15.37
CA GLY A 117 18.28 3.62 15.76
C GLY A 117 17.82 3.60 17.22
N VAL A 118 17.20 2.50 17.66
CA VAL A 118 16.70 2.34 19.03
C VAL A 118 17.84 2.35 20.06
N LEU A 119 18.93 1.64 19.77
CA LEU A 119 20.12 1.62 20.63
C LEU A 119 20.83 2.98 20.65
N GLY A 120 20.94 3.64 19.50
CA GLY A 120 21.53 4.98 19.39
C GLY A 120 20.78 6.00 20.25
N TRP A 121 19.45 6.03 20.16
CA TRP A 121 18.64 6.92 21.00
C TRP A 121 18.64 6.52 22.47
N LEU A 122 18.73 5.23 22.82
CA LEU A 122 18.93 4.80 24.20
C LEU A 122 20.25 5.32 24.77
N ILE A 123 21.34 5.27 23.98
CA ILE A 123 22.64 5.83 24.36
C ILE A 123 22.52 7.35 24.57
N VAL A 124 21.82 8.06 23.69
CA VAL A 124 21.54 9.50 23.89
C VAL A 124 20.79 9.74 25.20
N GLY A 125 19.77 8.94 25.50
CA GLY A 125 19.03 9.01 26.77
C GLY A 125 19.91 8.79 27.99
N LEU A 126 20.83 7.83 27.93
CA LEU A 126 21.82 7.57 28.99
C LEU A 126 22.79 8.75 29.15
N LEU A 127 23.33 9.27 28.04
CA LEU A 127 24.28 10.39 28.04
C LEU A 127 23.65 11.70 28.53
N TRP A 128 22.37 11.94 28.23
CA TRP A 128 21.62 13.12 28.65
C TRP A 128 20.86 12.95 29.97
N ASN A 129 20.92 11.76 30.59
CA ASN A 129 20.14 11.40 31.76
C ASN A 129 18.62 11.63 31.58
N ASP A 130 18.12 11.42 30.36
CA ASP A 130 16.73 11.60 29.98
C ASP A 130 15.94 10.31 30.19
N LYS A 131 15.14 10.28 31.27
CA LYS A 131 14.33 9.12 31.65
C LYS A 131 13.22 8.79 30.67
N ALA A 132 12.69 9.79 29.94
CA ALA A 132 11.62 9.57 28.98
C ALA A 132 12.18 8.87 27.73
N ILE A 133 13.33 9.33 27.22
CA ILE A 133 14.03 8.68 26.11
C ILE A 133 14.42 7.25 26.50
N MET A 134 15.00 7.05 27.68
CA MET A 134 15.37 5.71 28.15
C MET A 134 14.15 4.79 28.23
N LEU A 135 13.05 5.23 28.85
CA LEU A 135 11.85 4.43 29.03
C LEU A 135 11.25 3.96 27.70
N ILE A 136 11.05 4.88 26.74
CA ILE A 136 10.45 4.56 25.45
C ILE A 136 11.31 3.53 24.69
N HIS A 137 12.63 3.67 24.73
CA HIS A 137 13.52 2.75 24.02
C HIS A 137 13.67 1.39 24.72
N PHE A 138 13.59 1.32 26.06
CA PHE A 138 13.49 0.03 26.76
C PHE A 138 12.18 -0.69 26.45
N VAL A 139 11.05 0.02 26.39
CA VAL A 139 9.76 -0.55 25.97
C VAL A 139 9.81 -1.00 24.51
N ALA A 140 10.38 -0.20 23.61
CA ALA A 140 10.57 -0.55 22.21
C ALA A 140 11.44 -1.80 22.03
N LEU A 141 12.57 -1.91 22.75
CA LEU A 141 13.42 -3.10 22.75
C LEU A 141 12.67 -4.33 23.28
N GLY A 142 11.97 -4.19 24.40
CA GLY A 142 11.21 -5.28 25.02
C GLY A 142 10.10 -5.80 24.10
N THR A 143 9.28 -4.92 23.54
CA THR A 143 8.21 -5.29 22.60
C THR A 143 8.75 -5.96 21.34
N MET A 144 9.88 -5.49 20.81
CA MET A 144 10.52 -6.10 19.64
C MET A 144 11.07 -7.50 19.95
N LEU A 145 11.75 -7.69 21.09
CA LEU A 145 12.25 -9.01 21.52
C LEU A 145 11.12 -10.02 21.72
N VAL A 146 9.99 -9.58 22.31
CA VAL A 146 8.79 -10.41 22.42
C VAL A 146 8.27 -10.77 21.03
N GLY A 147 8.12 -9.80 20.13
CA GLY A 147 7.64 -10.05 18.77
C GLY A 147 8.52 -11.02 17.97
N MET A 148 9.85 -10.95 18.14
CA MET A 148 10.81 -11.87 17.52
C MET A 148 10.78 -13.28 18.12
N ALA A 149 10.47 -13.42 19.41
CA ALA A 149 10.38 -14.71 20.08
C ALA A 149 9.05 -15.44 19.84
N THR A 150 8.03 -14.73 19.35
CA THR A 150 6.68 -15.26 19.08
C THR A 150 6.41 -15.57 17.60
N GLN A 151 7.38 -15.33 16.72
CA GLN A 151 7.37 -15.76 15.30
C GLN A 151 8.10 -17.09 15.16
#